data_AF-A0A485JLQ3-F1
#
_entry.id   AF-A0A485JLQ3-F1
#
_cell.length_a   1.000
_cell.length_b   1.000
_cell.length_c   1.000
_cell.angle_alpha   90.00
_cell.angle_beta   90.00
_cell.angle_gamma   90.00
#
_symmetry.space_group_name_H-M   'P 1'
#
loop_
_entity.id
_entity.type
_entity.pdbx_description
1 polymer ?
#
loop_
_entity_poly.entity_id
_entity_poly.type
_entity_poly.pdbx_seq_one_letter_code
_entity_poly.pdbx_strand_id
1 'polypeptide(L)'
;MWKCSLCQELANKFNMLASCGQGAGGLLLAGHTDTVPFDDGRWTRDPFTLTEHDGKLYGLGTADMKGFFAFILDALRDVDVTKLKKTALHSGDCR
;
A
#
# COMPACT_ATOMS: atom_id res chain seq x y z
N MET A 1 -10.21 -13.89 -9.52
CA MET A 1 -8.76 -14.10 -9.45
C MET A 1 -8.07 -12.79 -9.80
N TRP A 2 -7.10 -12.35 -9.01
CA TRP A 2 -6.33 -11.12 -9.27
C TRP A 2 -5.42 -11.30 -10.48
N LYS A 3 -5.30 -10.27 -11.31
CA LYS A 3 -4.27 -10.17 -12.35
C LYS A 3 -3.20 -9.21 -11.85
N CYS A 4 -2.00 -9.73 -11.63
CA CYS A 4 -0.88 -8.96 -11.12
C CYS A 4 0.21 -8.85 -12.19
N SER A 5 0.83 -7.69 -12.30
CA SER A 5 1.97 -7.44 -13.18
C SER A 5 2.95 -6.50 -12.50
N LEU A 6 4.24 -6.80 -12.63
CA LEU A 6 5.33 -5.94 -12.21
C LEU A 6 5.81 -5.13 -13.42
N CYS A 7 5.89 -3.81 -13.28
CA CYS A 7 6.42 -2.90 -14.29
C CYS A 7 7.66 -2.22 -13.71
N GLN A 8 8.80 -2.32 -14.38
CA GLN A 8 10.00 -1.59 -13.98
C GLN A 8 10.07 -0.28 -14.76
N GLU A 9 10.13 0.84 -14.04
CA GLU A 9 10.17 2.17 -14.66
C GLU A 9 11.59 2.73 -14.71
N LEU A 10 12.37 2.55 -13.63
CA LEU A 10 13.77 2.95 -13.51
C LEU A 10 14.60 1.84 -12.85
N ALA A 11 15.93 2.01 -12.82
CA ALA A 11 16.81 1.11 -12.09
C ALA A 11 16.40 1.06 -10.60
N ASN A 12 16.09 -0.14 -10.09
CA ASN A 12 15.61 -0.40 -8.73
C ASN A 12 14.30 0.32 -8.33
N LYS A 13 13.52 0.80 -9.30
CA LYS A 13 12.15 1.30 -9.07
C LYS A 13 11.16 0.46 -9.85
N PHE A 14 10.32 -0.24 -9.12
CA PHE A 14 9.27 -1.08 -9.67
C PHE A 14 7.93 -0.41 -9.45
N ASN A 15 6.89 -0.92 -10.10
CA ASN A 15 5.47 -0.62 -9.95
C ASN A 15 4.73 -1.96 -9.96
N MET A 16 3.95 -2.24 -8.94
CA MET A 16 3.07 -3.41 -8.89
C MET A 16 1.64 -2.98 -9.24
N LEU A 17 1.14 -3.49 -10.35
CA LEU A 17 -0.27 -3.36 -10.73
C LEU A 17 -0.99 -4.66 -10.40
N ALA A 18 -2.02 -4.58 -9.56
CA ALA A 18 -2.91 -5.69 -9.27
C ALA A 18 -4.36 -5.28 -9.59
N SER A 19 -5.06 -6.08 -10.39
CA SER A 19 -6.45 -5.79 -10.77
C SER A 19 -7.39 -6.95 -10.47
N CYS A 20 -8.61 -6.61 -10.07
CA CYS A 20 -9.71 -7.56 -9.92
C CYS A 20 -10.98 -7.02 -10.57
N GLY A 21 -11.81 -7.92 -11.11
CA GLY A 21 -13.00 -7.57 -11.88
C GLY A 21 -12.74 -7.44 -13.39
N GLN A 22 -13.78 -7.08 -14.14
CA GLN A 22 -13.75 -6.87 -15.59
C GLN A 22 -14.67 -5.68 -15.94
N GLY A 23 -14.49 -5.08 -17.13
CA GLY A 23 -15.32 -3.97 -17.60
C GLY A 23 -14.69 -2.60 -17.40
N ALA A 24 -15.33 -1.59 -18.01
CA ALA A 24 -14.82 -0.21 -18.01
C ALA A 24 -15.08 0.52 -16.69
N GLY A 25 -14.11 1.34 -16.29
CA GLY A 25 -14.14 2.09 -15.03
C GLY A 25 -13.91 1.22 -13.79
N GLY A 26 -14.01 1.86 -12.63
CA GLY A 26 -13.82 1.24 -11.32
C GLY A 26 -13.03 2.13 -10.36
N LEU A 27 -12.37 1.53 -9.38
CA LEU A 27 -11.66 2.24 -8.32
C LEU A 27 -10.15 1.98 -8.44
N LEU A 28 -9.37 3.05 -8.53
CA LEU A 28 -7.91 2.98 -8.45
C LEU A 28 -7.46 3.31 -7.02
N LEU A 29 -6.79 2.36 -6.39
CA LEU A 29 -6.14 2.49 -5.09
C LEU A 29 -4.64 2.58 -5.31
N ALA A 30 -4.09 3.78 -5.28
CA ALA A 30 -2.68 4.03 -5.54
C ALA A 30 -1.90 4.33 -4.24
N GLY A 31 -0.68 3.82 -4.12
CA GLY A 31 0.21 4.14 -3.02
C GLY A 31 1.66 3.74 -3.27
N HIS A 32 2.57 4.17 -2.40
CA HIS A 32 4.00 3.86 -2.51
C HIS A 32 4.49 3.09 -1.27
N THR A 33 5.45 2.19 -1.48
CA THR A 33 6.00 1.33 -0.40
C THR A 33 7.32 1.85 0.17
N ASP A 34 7.98 2.74 -0.56
CA ASP A 34 9.19 3.41 -0.11
C ASP A 34 8.90 4.38 1.03
N THR A 35 9.97 4.84 1.66
CA THR A 35 9.90 5.86 2.70
C THR A 35 11.02 6.84 2.48
N VAL A 36 10.86 8.05 3.01
CA VAL A 36 12.00 8.95 3.15
C VAL A 36 13.05 8.33 4.07
N PRO A 37 14.34 8.73 3.93
CA PRO A 37 15.33 8.45 4.96
C PRO A 37 14.87 8.97 6.32
N PHE A 38 15.32 8.34 7.39
CA PHE A 38 15.04 8.78 8.75
C PHE A 38 16.32 9.26 9.44
N ASP A 39 16.17 10.20 10.37
CA ASP A 39 17.30 10.74 11.12
C ASP A 39 17.58 9.90 12.37
N ASP A 40 18.75 9.25 12.40
CA ASP A 40 19.25 8.58 13.60
C ASP A 40 19.33 9.57 14.77
N GLY A 41 18.73 9.20 15.90
CA GLY A 41 18.72 10.01 17.14
C GLY A 41 17.56 11.01 17.29
N ARG A 42 16.73 11.24 16.26
CA ARG A 42 15.47 12.00 16.41
C ARG A 42 14.27 11.13 16.77
N TRP A 43 14.39 9.84 16.54
CA TRP A 43 13.37 8.87 16.90
C TRP A 43 13.46 8.51 18.37
N THR A 44 12.32 8.56 19.06
CA THR A 44 12.19 8.12 20.47
C THR A 44 11.90 6.63 20.59
N ARG A 45 11.66 5.95 19.46
CA ARG A 45 11.31 4.53 19.32
C ARG A 45 12.00 4.01 18.07
N ASP A 46 12.20 2.70 17.97
CA ASP A 46 12.75 2.12 16.75
C ASP A 46 11.84 2.41 15.53
N PRO A 47 12.32 3.10 14.48
CA PRO A 47 11.53 3.40 13.29
C PRO A 47 11.07 2.17 12.52
N PHE A 48 11.76 1.03 12.65
CA PHE A 48 11.44 -0.20 11.93
C PHE A 48 10.56 -1.17 12.72
N THR A 49 10.29 -0.87 13.99
CA THR A 49 9.38 -1.63 14.84
C THR A 49 8.10 -0.85 15.09
N LEU A 50 6.97 -1.34 14.60
CA LEU A 50 5.67 -0.71 14.85
C LEU A 50 5.38 -0.72 16.36
N THR A 51 5.27 0.47 16.94
CA THR A 51 5.05 0.64 18.38
C THR A 51 3.75 1.41 18.61
N GLU A 52 2.85 0.86 19.41
CA GLU A 52 1.66 1.59 19.87
C GLU A 52 1.95 2.34 21.17
N HIS A 53 1.53 3.60 21.26
CA HIS A 53 1.61 4.41 22.47
C HIS A 53 0.57 5.54 22.45
N ASP A 54 -0.16 5.75 23.55
CA ASP A 54 -1.24 6.75 23.66
C ASP A 54 -2.23 6.73 22.49
N GLY A 55 -2.63 5.53 22.05
CA GLY A 55 -3.55 5.34 20.93
C GLY A 55 -2.98 5.75 19.55
N LYS A 56 -1.66 5.92 19.44
CA LYS A 56 -0.97 6.23 18.19
C LYS A 56 -0.01 5.11 17.81
N LEU A 57 0.11 4.87 16.51
CA LEU A 57 1.04 3.91 15.93
C LEU A 57 2.28 4.63 15.40
N TYR A 58 3.44 4.31 15.97
CA TYR A 58 4.73 4.88 15.60
C TYR A 58 5.54 3.87 14.79
N GLY A 59 6.04 4.32 13.64
CA GLY A 59 6.87 3.53 12.73
C GLY A 59 7.10 4.31 11.44
N LEU A 60 8.24 4.09 10.80
CA LEU A 60 8.59 4.75 9.54
C LEU A 60 7.64 4.28 8.44
N GLY A 61 6.98 5.24 7.82
CA GLY A 61 5.99 4.99 6.79
C GLY A 61 4.59 4.61 7.31
N THR A 62 4.37 4.51 8.62
CA THR A 62 3.02 4.21 9.16
C THR A 62 1.98 5.24 8.69
N ALA A 63 2.34 6.53 8.69
CA ALA A 63 1.49 7.61 8.17
C ALA A 63 1.65 7.86 6.65
N ASP A 64 2.87 7.76 6.11
CA ASP A 64 3.18 8.00 4.68
C ASP A 64 3.98 6.83 4.07
N MET A 65 3.34 5.85 3.45
CA MET A 65 1.88 5.63 3.47
C MET A 65 1.51 4.16 3.66
N LYS A 66 2.36 3.39 4.35
CA LYS A 66 2.18 1.95 4.57
C LYS A 66 0.89 1.61 5.31
N GLY A 67 0.42 2.48 6.21
CA GLY A 67 -0.87 2.32 6.89
C GLY A 67 -2.05 2.26 5.92
N PHE A 68 -2.00 2.96 4.79
CA PHE A 68 -3.03 2.91 3.75
C PHE A 68 -3.21 1.51 3.17
N PHE A 69 -2.11 0.78 2.90
CA PHE A 69 -2.19 -0.59 2.41
C PHE A 69 -2.83 -1.52 3.44
N ALA A 70 -2.46 -1.39 4.72
CA ALA A 70 -3.05 -2.18 5.80
C ALA A 70 -4.58 -1.97 5.86
N PHE A 71 -5.04 -0.72 5.75
CA PHE A 71 -6.47 -0.41 5.72
C PHE A 71 -7.18 -0.94 4.49
N ILE A 72 -6.56 -0.91 3.30
CA ILE A 72 -7.14 -1.50 2.09
C ILE A 72 -7.32 -3.02 2.27
N LEU A 73 -6.28 -3.71 2.74
CA LEU A 73 -6.31 -5.15 2.94
C LEU A 73 -7.35 -5.55 3.99
N ASP A 74 -7.47 -4.77 5.06
CA ASP A 74 -8.49 -4.98 6.09
C ASP A 74 -9.91 -4.75 5.55
N ALA A 75 -10.13 -3.63 4.84
CA ALA A 75 -11.43 -3.32 4.23
C ALA A 75 -11.85 -4.34 3.17
N LEU A 76 -10.90 -4.96 2.46
CA LEU A 76 -11.16 -5.99 1.47
C LEU A 76 -11.37 -7.39 2.07
N ARG A 77 -11.06 -7.60 3.37
CA ARG A 77 -11.10 -8.92 4.03
C ARG A 77 -12.46 -9.61 3.87
N ASP A 78 -13.54 -8.86 4.06
CA ASP A 78 -14.91 -9.38 4.01
C ASP A 78 -15.62 -9.09 2.67
N VAL A 79 -14.89 -8.54 1.70
CA VAL A 79 -15.40 -8.27 0.37
C VAL A 79 -15.20 -9.48 -0.52
N ASP A 80 -16.29 -10.03 -1.05
CA ASP A 80 -16.23 -11.04 -2.09
C ASP A 80 -15.77 -10.40 -3.42
N VAL A 81 -14.46 -10.36 -3.61
CA VAL A 81 -13.81 -9.76 -4.79
C VAL A 81 -14.23 -10.42 -6.11
N THR A 82 -14.82 -11.63 -6.08
CA THR A 82 -15.31 -12.29 -7.30
C THR A 82 -16.57 -11.63 -7.87
N LYS A 83 -17.32 -10.89 -7.03
CA LYS A 83 -18.54 -10.17 -7.41
C LYS A 83 -18.29 -8.76 -7.94
N LEU A 84 -17.03 -8.30 -7.96
CA LEU A 84 -16.68 -6.97 -8.45
C LEU A 84 -16.87 -6.88 -9.98
N LYS A 85 -17.91 -6.13 -10.39
CA LYS A 85 -18.27 -5.91 -11.81
C LYS A 85 -17.54 -4.75 -12.48
N LYS A 86 -16.72 -4.01 -11.73
CA LYS A 86 -15.88 -2.92 -12.23
C LYS A 86 -14.46 -3.15 -11.74
N THR A 87 -13.48 -2.72 -12.52
CA THR A 87 -12.08 -3.03 -12.26
C THR A 87 -11.59 -2.24 -11.05
N ALA A 88 -11.26 -2.93 -9.96
CA ALA A 88 -10.47 -2.35 -8.89
C ALA A 88 -9.00 -2.52 -9.25
N LEU A 89 -8.27 -1.42 -9.46
CA LEU A 89 -6.84 -1.44 -9.71
C LEU A 89 -6.13 -1.00 -8.43
N HIS A 90 -5.20 -1.80 -7.96
CA HIS A 90 -4.22 -1.41 -6.98
C HIS A 90 -2.92 -1.13 -7.72
N SER A 91 -2.46 0.12 -7.71
CA SER A 91 -1.12 0.48 -8.18
C SER A 91 -0.28 0.80 -6.95
N GLY A 92 0.47 -0.20 -6.51
CA GLY A 92 1.54 0.02 -5.56
C GLY A 92 2.81 0.39 -6.31
N ASP A 93 3.65 1.21 -5.68
CA ASP A 93 5.00 1.65 -6.09
C ASP A 93 4.98 2.80 -7.13
N CYS A 94 5.96 3.70 -7.26
CA CYS A 94 7.17 4.06 -6.50
C CYS A 94 7.25 5.61 -6.53
N ARG A 95 7.95 6.27 -5.59
CA ARG A 95 8.51 7.62 -5.88
C ARG A 95 9.69 7.52 -6.82
#